data_AF-A0A9X7PIY7-F1
#
_entry.id   AF-A0A9X7PIY7-F1
#
_cell.length_a   1.000
_cell.length_b   1.000
_cell.length_c   1.000
_cell.angle_alpha   90.00
_cell.angle_beta   90.00
_cell.angle_gamma   90.00
#
_symmetry.space_group_name_H-M   'P 1'
#
loop_
_entity.id
_entity.type
_entity.pdbx_description
1 polymer ?
#
loop_
_entity_poly.entity_id
_entity_poly.type
_entity_poly.pdbx_seq_one_letter_code
_entity_poly.pdbx_strand_id
1 'polypeptide(L)'
;MTSSTPAAAVHTVRDDAATTPEEAAPPGAVHLDQFRAQRRANRLLARIRAAAGRDQLALVQELILDHGLTEGEFSANDFRRQLPDDLPHGLLGAAVRGLAASGAITATGRTVPSTAPATHGHRITVYRITAAPEETAPAA
;
A
#
# COMPACT_ATOMS: atom_id res chain seq x y z
N MET A 1 13.78 -68.55 7.78
CA MET A 1 13.32 -67.25 7.25
C MET A 1 14.31 -66.20 7.73
N THR A 2 14.91 -65.52 6.77
CA THR A 2 16.00 -64.55 6.91
C THR A 2 15.56 -63.25 7.59
N SER A 3 16.58 -62.45 7.95
CA SER A 3 16.59 -61.00 8.19
C SER A 3 16.56 -60.57 9.66
N SER A 4 17.27 -59.54 10.11
CA SER A 4 18.46 -58.80 9.66
C SER A 4 18.77 -57.81 10.80
N THR A 5 20.01 -57.78 11.27
CA THR A 5 20.69 -56.76 12.13
C THR A 5 20.65 -55.35 11.47
N PRO A 6 21.05 -54.16 12.06
CA PRO A 6 21.65 -53.73 13.37
C PRO A 6 20.81 -52.64 14.11
N ALA A 7 21.07 -52.14 15.35
CA ALA A 7 22.24 -51.64 16.12
C ALA A 7 22.71 -50.17 15.83
N ALA A 8 22.83 -49.41 16.93
CA ALA A 8 23.45 -48.07 17.12
C ALA A 8 22.70 -46.85 16.53
N ALA A 9 22.74 -45.63 17.08
CA ALA A 9 23.74 -45.00 17.94
C ALA A 9 23.14 -43.87 18.81
N VAL A 10 23.80 -43.65 19.94
CA VAL A 10 23.73 -42.47 20.80
C VAL A 10 24.28 -41.25 20.04
N HIS A 11 23.61 -40.10 20.14
CA HIS A 11 24.22 -38.80 19.79
C HIS A 11 23.90 -37.77 20.88
N THR A 12 24.94 -37.42 21.63
CA THR A 12 24.99 -36.29 22.56
C THR A 12 25.74 -35.18 21.86
N VAL A 13 25.15 -34.01 21.60
CA VAL A 13 25.87 -32.73 21.43
C VAL A 13 24.92 -31.58 21.82
N ARG A 14 25.39 -30.74 22.75
CA ARG A 14 24.87 -29.40 23.10
C ARG A 14 25.25 -28.42 21.98
N ASP A 15 24.43 -27.40 21.71
CA ASP A 15 24.96 -26.03 21.72
C ASP A 15 23.85 -24.96 21.76
N ASP A 16 24.16 -23.93 22.52
CA ASP A 16 23.44 -22.69 22.74
C ASP A 16 23.23 -21.91 21.42
N ALA A 17 22.00 -21.47 21.19
CA ALA A 17 21.76 -20.26 20.42
C ALA A 17 20.68 -19.47 21.14
N ALA A 18 21.13 -18.59 22.02
CA ALA A 18 20.35 -17.49 22.55
C ALA A 18 19.67 -16.76 21.38
N THR A 19 18.37 -16.97 21.24
CA THR A 19 17.53 -16.17 20.36
C THR A 19 17.41 -14.82 21.03
N THR A 20 18.13 -13.83 20.50
CA THR A 20 17.86 -12.41 20.78
C THR A 20 16.37 -12.19 20.59
N PRO A 21 15.61 -11.71 21.58
CA PRO A 21 14.24 -11.32 21.35
C PRO A 21 14.28 -10.15 20.36
N GLU A 22 13.82 -10.45 19.14
CA GLU A 22 13.33 -9.46 18.19
C GLU A 22 12.50 -8.46 18.98
N GLU A 23 13.00 -7.23 19.07
CA GLU A 23 12.35 -6.10 19.72
C GLU A 23 11.09 -5.78 18.91
N ALA A 24 10.06 -6.61 19.12
CA ALA A 24 8.75 -6.44 18.56
C ALA A 24 8.26 -5.07 19.03
N ALA A 25 8.08 -4.16 18.07
CA ALA A 25 7.55 -2.84 18.29
C ALA A 25 6.34 -2.93 19.24
N PRO A 26 6.24 -2.03 20.24
CA PRO A 26 5.23 -2.18 21.29
C PRO A 26 3.83 -2.29 20.67
N PRO A 27 2.98 -3.22 21.13
CA PRO A 27 1.69 -3.52 20.52
C PRO A 27 0.70 -2.32 20.48
N GLY A 28 1.05 -1.19 21.10
CA GLY A 28 0.31 0.06 21.02
C GLY A 28 0.79 1.06 19.96
N ALA A 29 1.99 0.92 19.40
CA ALA A 29 2.53 1.87 18.41
C ALA A 29 1.81 1.74 17.05
N VAL A 30 1.63 0.50 16.58
CA VAL A 30 0.92 0.20 15.31
C VAL A 30 -0.52 0.72 15.35
N HIS A 31 -1.20 0.59 16.49
CA HIS A 31 -2.58 1.06 16.64
C HIS A 31 -2.68 2.60 16.68
N LEU A 32 -1.72 3.27 17.32
CA LEU A 32 -1.68 4.72 17.39
C LEU A 32 -1.35 5.36 16.04
N ASP A 33 -0.44 4.75 15.26
CA ASP A 33 -0.06 5.26 13.95
C ASP A 33 -1.16 5.04 12.91
N GLN A 34 -1.84 3.88 12.91
CA GLN A 34 -3.05 3.68 12.12
C GLN A 34 -4.15 4.69 12.49
N PHE A 35 -4.35 4.95 13.78
CA PHE A 35 -5.33 5.93 14.23
C PHE A 35 -4.98 7.36 13.78
N ARG A 36 -3.70 7.74 13.82
CA ARG A 36 -3.20 9.03 13.29
C ARG A 36 -3.41 9.15 11.78
N ALA A 37 -3.08 8.10 11.03
CA ALA A 37 -3.29 8.02 9.59
C ALA A 37 -4.78 8.18 9.24
N GLN A 38 -5.66 7.46 9.94
CA GLN A 38 -7.11 7.57 9.74
C GLN A 38 -7.64 8.98 10.04
N ARG A 39 -7.16 9.62 11.12
CA ARG A 39 -7.54 11.02 11.43
C ARG A 39 -7.03 12.01 10.38
N ARG A 40 -5.88 11.75 9.77
CA ARG A 40 -5.35 12.57 8.67
C ARG A 40 -6.22 12.41 7.42
N ALA A 41 -6.51 11.17 7.02
CA ALA A 41 -7.41 10.88 5.90
C ALA A 41 -8.78 11.55 6.09
N ASN A 42 -9.39 11.43 7.27
CA ASN A 42 -10.69 12.05 7.55
C ASN A 42 -10.66 13.59 7.43
N ARG A 43 -9.59 14.25 7.91
CA ARG A 43 -9.42 15.71 7.75
C ARG A 43 -9.26 16.10 6.28
N LEU A 44 -8.55 15.29 5.51
CA LEU A 44 -8.34 15.52 4.09
C LEU A 44 -9.64 15.37 3.30
N LEU A 45 -10.45 14.35 3.60
CA LEU A 45 -11.78 14.18 3.02
C LEU A 45 -12.70 15.37 3.31
N ALA A 46 -12.66 15.92 4.53
CA ALA A 46 -13.41 17.12 4.88
C ALA A 46 -12.97 18.33 4.04
N ARG A 47 -11.66 18.49 3.78
CA ARG A 47 -11.13 19.54 2.90
C ARG A 47 -11.56 19.33 1.45
N ILE A 48 -11.58 18.09 0.96
CA ILE A 48 -12.04 17.76 -0.40
C ILE A 48 -13.50 18.21 -0.59
N ARG A 49 -14.37 17.92 0.38
CA ARG A 49 -15.78 18.35 0.35
C ARG A 49 -15.95 19.87 0.36
N ALA A 50 -15.09 20.57 1.10
CA ALA A 50 -15.16 22.03 1.23
C ALA A 50 -14.48 22.80 0.08
N ALA A 51 -13.63 22.14 -0.69
CA ALA A 51 -12.87 22.74 -1.79
C ALA A 51 -13.71 22.83 -3.08
N ALA A 52 -13.40 23.78 -3.97
CA ALA A 52 -14.05 23.93 -5.27
C ALA A 52 -13.07 23.63 -6.43
N GLY A 53 -13.54 22.90 -7.45
CA GLY A 53 -12.84 22.75 -8.73
C GLY A 53 -11.41 22.20 -8.63
N ARG A 54 -10.41 23.03 -8.98
CA ARG A 54 -8.99 22.62 -9.04
C ARG A 54 -8.42 22.20 -7.69
N ASP A 55 -8.92 22.75 -6.59
CA ASP A 55 -8.44 22.41 -5.25
C ASP A 55 -8.88 21.00 -4.83
N GLN A 56 -10.03 20.52 -5.33
CA GLN A 56 -10.47 19.14 -5.09
C GLN A 56 -9.53 18.12 -5.75
N LEU A 57 -9.02 18.43 -6.95
CA LEU A 57 -8.09 17.54 -7.66
C LEU A 57 -6.79 17.37 -6.88
N ALA A 58 -6.18 18.47 -6.42
CA ALA A 58 -4.94 18.43 -5.66
C ALA A 58 -5.12 17.66 -4.33
N LEU A 59 -6.25 17.85 -3.66
CA LEU A 59 -6.54 17.12 -2.42
C LEU A 59 -6.78 15.62 -2.66
N VAL A 60 -7.45 15.23 -3.75
CA VAL A 60 -7.58 13.80 -4.10
C VAL A 60 -6.21 13.19 -4.44
N GLN A 61 -5.31 13.94 -5.06
CA GLN A 61 -3.93 13.48 -5.29
C GLN A 61 -3.16 13.27 -3.98
N GLU A 62 -3.29 14.20 -3.01
CA GLU A 62 -2.71 14.03 -1.67
C GLU A 62 -3.25 12.78 -0.97
N LEU A 63 -4.56 12.50 -1.08
CA LEU A 63 -5.16 11.27 -0.54
C LEU A 63 -4.51 10.01 -1.12
N ILE A 64 -4.33 9.98 -2.44
CA ILE A 64 -3.78 8.82 -3.15
C ILE A 64 -2.34 8.57 -2.71
N LEU A 65 -1.54 9.64 -2.61
CA LEU A 65 -0.15 9.53 -2.18
C LEU A 65 -0.04 9.04 -0.74
N ASP A 66 -0.85 9.60 0.17
CA ASP A 66 -0.85 9.19 1.58
C ASP A 66 -1.24 7.71 1.76
N HIS A 67 -2.25 7.27 1.01
CA HIS A 67 -2.66 5.86 1.00
C HIS A 67 -1.57 4.95 0.42
N GLY A 68 -0.97 5.33 -0.70
CA GLY A 68 0.08 4.54 -1.34
C GLY A 68 1.35 4.42 -0.49
N LEU A 69 1.68 5.44 0.32
CA LEU A 69 2.79 5.38 1.27
C LEU A 69 2.54 4.40 2.43
N THR A 70 1.27 4.15 2.75
CA THR A 70 0.86 3.27 3.86
C THR A 70 0.69 1.82 3.40
N GLU A 71 0.00 1.60 2.28
CA GLU A 71 -0.39 0.27 1.80
C GLU A 71 0.57 -0.31 0.73
N GLY A 72 1.44 0.52 0.15
CA GLY A 72 2.40 0.13 -0.88
C GLY A 72 1.81 0.02 -2.29
N GLU A 73 0.90 -0.94 -2.52
CA GLU A 73 0.19 -1.12 -3.78
C GLU A 73 -1.30 -0.75 -3.65
N PHE A 74 -1.85 -0.05 -4.65
CA PHE A 74 -3.22 0.41 -4.63
C PHE A 74 -3.83 0.51 -6.03
N SER A 75 -5.14 0.63 -6.10
CA SER A 75 -5.94 0.77 -7.32
C SER A 75 -7.01 1.85 -7.14
N ALA A 76 -7.66 2.24 -8.23
CA ALA A 76 -8.79 3.15 -8.15
C ALA A 76 -9.98 2.57 -7.34
N ASN A 77 -10.05 1.26 -7.10
CA ASN A 77 -11.12 0.66 -6.29
C ASN A 77 -11.00 1.05 -4.81
N ASP A 78 -9.78 1.23 -4.30
CA ASP A 78 -9.51 1.41 -2.86
C ASP A 78 -10.03 2.74 -2.33
N PHE A 79 -10.18 3.73 -3.22
CA PHE A 79 -10.68 5.06 -2.90
C PHE A 79 -12.20 5.21 -3.08
N ARG A 80 -12.87 4.27 -3.76
CA ARG A 80 -14.31 4.43 -4.08
C ARG A 80 -15.22 4.50 -2.87
N ARG A 81 -14.84 3.86 -1.76
CA ARG A 81 -15.59 3.91 -0.50
C ARG A 81 -15.15 5.04 0.43
N GLN A 82 -14.01 5.67 0.14
CA GLN A 82 -13.43 6.73 0.97
C GLN A 82 -13.82 8.11 0.45
N LEU A 83 -13.96 8.23 -0.88
CA LEU A 83 -14.30 9.48 -1.53
C LEU A 83 -15.79 9.85 -1.33
N PRO A 84 -16.10 11.13 -1.08
CA PRO A 84 -17.46 11.65 -1.04
C PRO A 84 -18.25 11.38 -2.34
N ASP A 85 -19.53 11.02 -2.21
CA ASP A 85 -20.44 10.72 -3.35
C ASP A 85 -20.72 11.95 -4.23
N ASP A 86 -20.57 13.15 -3.68
CA ASP A 86 -20.76 14.45 -4.32
C ASP A 86 -19.57 14.89 -5.20
N LEU A 87 -18.51 14.08 -5.30
CA LEU A 87 -17.38 14.41 -6.15
C LEU A 87 -17.70 14.28 -7.64
N PRO A 88 -17.14 15.18 -8.49
CA PRO A 88 -17.28 15.09 -9.93
C PRO A 88 -16.86 13.71 -10.45
N HIS A 89 -17.71 13.14 -11.30
CA HIS A 89 -17.43 11.85 -11.93
C HIS A 89 -16.14 11.96 -12.74
N GLY A 90 -15.21 11.03 -12.52
CA GLY A 90 -13.91 11.02 -13.19
C GLY A 90 -12.81 11.83 -12.51
N LEU A 91 -13.07 12.56 -11.41
CA LEU A 91 -12.04 13.29 -10.67
C LEU A 91 -10.93 12.35 -10.17
N LEU A 92 -11.29 11.18 -9.64
CA LEU A 92 -10.33 10.15 -9.23
C LEU A 92 -9.47 9.67 -10.41
N GLY A 93 -10.09 9.45 -11.57
CA GLY A 93 -9.36 9.06 -12.78
C GLY A 93 -8.39 10.15 -13.24
N ALA A 94 -8.80 11.41 -13.19
CA ALA A 94 -7.95 12.56 -13.49
C ALA A 94 -6.78 12.68 -12.50
N ALA A 95 -7.02 12.48 -11.21
CA ALA A 95 -6.00 12.50 -10.17
C ALA A 95 -4.93 11.43 -10.39
N VAL A 96 -5.35 10.17 -10.58
CA VAL A 96 -4.46 9.04 -10.89
C VAL A 96 -3.67 9.30 -12.16
N ARG A 97 -4.32 9.78 -13.22
CA ARG A 97 -3.64 10.10 -14.49
C ARG A 97 -2.61 11.21 -14.32
N GLY A 98 -2.93 12.25 -13.55
CA GLY A 98 -2.00 13.34 -13.25
C GLY A 98 -0.77 12.85 -12.47
N LEU A 99 -0.97 12.02 -11.45
CA LEU A 99 0.12 11.44 -10.67
C LEU A 99 1.01 10.52 -11.51
N ALA A 100 0.41 9.65 -12.33
CA ALA A 100 1.16 8.78 -13.24
C ALA A 100 1.95 9.60 -14.27
N ALA A 101 1.36 10.64 -14.85
CA ALA A 101 2.03 11.52 -15.79
C ALA A 101 3.19 12.31 -15.14
N SER A 102 3.08 12.64 -13.85
CA SER A 102 4.15 13.30 -13.09
C SER A 102 5.27 12.36 -12.64
N GLY A 103 5.10 11.04 -12.77
CA GLY A 103 6.05 10.04 -12.29
C GLY A 103 5.96 9.74 -10.79
N ALA A 104 5.05 10.39 -10.04
CA ALA A 104 4.88 10.14 -8.61
C ALA A 104 4.37 8.72 -8.28
N ILE A 105 3.68 8.09 -9.22
CA ILE A 105 3.20 6.70 -9.10
C ILE A 105 3.57 5.93 -10.36
N THR A 106 3.87 4.65 -10.21
CA THR A 106 4.24 3.76 -11.32
C THR A 106 3.27 2.59 -11.40
N ALA A 107 2.88 2.23 -12.62
CA ALA A 107 2.07 1.04 -12.88
C ALA A 107 2.89 -0.22 -12.57
N THR A 108 2.29 -1.16 -11.84
CA THR A 108 2.93 -2.44 -11.47
C THR A 108 2.89 -3.48 -12.60
N GLY A 109 2.15 -3.20 -13.69
CA GLY A 109 1.82 -4.18 -14.73
C GLY A 109 0.63 -5.08 -14.39
N ARG A 110 0.15 -5.05 -13.14
CA ARG A 110 -1.06 -5.77 -12.72
C ARG A 110 -2.31 -4.94 -13.00
N THR A 111 -3.42 -5.62 -13.24
CA THR A 111 -4.74 -5.00 -13.36
C THR A 111 -5.77 -5.75 -12.52
N VAL A 112 -6.77 -5.04 -12.02
CA VAL A 112 -7.92 -5.61 -11.29
C VAL A 112 -9.22 -5.15 -11.96
N PRO A 113 -10.33 -5.90 -11.85
CA PRO A 113 -11.61 -5.45 -12.39
C PRO A 113 -12.14 -4.25 -11.60
N SER A 114 -12.72 -3.28 -12.32
CA SER A 114 -13.38 -2.13 -11.71
C SER A 114 -14.64 -2.55 -10.97
N THR A 115 -14.77 -2.10 -9.72
CA THR A 115 -15.99 -2.26 -8.91
C THR A 115 -17.10 -1.24 -9.21
N ALA A 116 -16.86 -0.26 -10.09
CA ALA A 116 -17.88 0.74 -10.41
C ALA A 116 -18.98 0.13 -11.30
N PRO A 117 -20.27 0.28 -10.93
CA PRO A 117 -21.39 -0.29 -11.68
C PRO A 117 -21.39 0.12 -13.16
N ALA A 118 -21.09 1.39 -13.43
CA ALA A 118 -21.12 1.98 -14.77
C ALA A 118 -20.03 1.46 -15.72
N THR A 119 -19.00 0.78 -15.20
CA THR A 119 -17.83 0.37 -15.99
C THR A 119 -17.84 -1.09 -16.43
N HIS A 120 -18.88 -1.86 -16.07
CA HIS A 120 -19.02 -3.27 -16.44
C HIS A 120 -17.74 -4.11 -16.21
N GLY A 121 -16.98 -3.81 -15.15
CA GLY A 121 -15.76 -4.55 -14.82
C GLY A 121 -14.53 -4.21 -15.66
N HIS A 122 -14.46 -3.03 -16.29
CA HIS A 122 -13.25 -2.56 -16.99
C HIS A 122 -11.98 -2.76 -16.15
N ARG A 123 -10.90 -3.16 -16.81
CA ARG A 123 -9.60 -3.33 -16.15
C ARG A 123 -9.08 -1.98 -15.66
N ILE A 124 -8.73 -1.93 -14.38
CA ILE A 124 -8.03 -0.81 -13.76
C ILE A 124 -6.62 -1.25 -13.36
N THR A 125 -5.66 -0.36 -13.56
CA THR A 125 -4.25 -0.61 -13.26
C THR A 125 -4.01 -0.54 -11.75
N VAL A 126 -3.13 -1.42 -11.26
CA VAL A 126 -2.59 -1.36 -9.90
C VAL A 126 -1.31 -0.53 -9.95
N TYR A 127 -1.21 0.44 -9.06
CA TYR A 127 -0.10 1.39 -8.93
C TYR A 127 0.62 1.19 -7.60
N ARG A 128 1.84 1.70 -7.56
CA ARG A 128 2.61 1.91 -6.33
C ARG A 128 3.25 3.29 -6.36
N ILE A 129 3.60 3.83 -5.20
CA ILE A 129 4.41 5.04 -5.12
C ILE A 129 5.74 4.77 -5.82
N THR A 130 6.15 5.66 -6.71
CA THR A 130 7.51 5.63 -7.25
C THR A 130 8.42 6.05 -6.11
N ALA A 131 9.28 5.14 -5.62
CA ALA A 131 10.35 5.55 -4.72
C ALA A 131 11.08 6.71 -5.40
N ALA A 132 11.35 7.81 -4.66
CA ALA A 132 12.24 8.83 -5.17
C ALA A 132 13.46 8.12 -5.75
N PRO A 133 13.99 8.51 -6.92
CA PRO A 133 15.20 7.90 -7.42
C PRO A 133 16.21 7.98 -6.28
N GLU A 134 16.55 6.81 -5.73
CA GLU A 134 17.70 6.68 -4.87
C GLU A 134 18.82 7.30 -5.71
N GLU A 135 19.45 8.36 -5.20
CA GLU A 135 20.56 8.99 -5.87
C GLU A 135 21.61 7.90 -6.06
N THR A 136 21.58 7.25 -7.23
CA THR A 136 22.43 6.12 -7.55
C THR A 136 23.84 6.66 -7.45
N ALA A 137 24.51 6.36 -6.33
CA ALA A 137 25.90 6.68 -6.12
C ALA A 137 26.66 6.23 -7.39
N PRO A 138 27.43 7.12 -8.04
CA PRO A 138 28.09 6.77 -9.28
C PRO A 138 28.99 5.56 -9.04
N ALA A 139 28.80 4.54 -9.86
CA ALA A 139 29.67 3.37 -9.87
C ALA A 139 31.12 3.83 -10.09
N ALA A 140 31.97 3.59 -9.09
CA ALA A 140 33.41 3.78 -9.16
C ALA A 140 34.09 2.60 -9.86
#